data_AF-A0A392UA22-F1
#
_entry.id   AF-A0A392UA22-F1
#
_cell.length_a   1.000
_cell.length_b   1.000
_cell.length_c   1.000
_cell.angle_alpha   90.00
_cell.angle_beta   90.00
_cell.angle_gamma   90.00
#
_symmetry.space_group_name_H-M   'P 1'
#
loop_
_entity.id
_entity.type
_entity.pdbx_description
1 polymer ?
#
loop_
_entity_poly.entity_id
_entity_poly.type
_entity_poly.pdbx_seq_one_letter_code
_entity_poly.pdbx_strand_id
1 'polypeptide(L)' 'MVQPQRRLNPTMKEVVKKEVLKLLEAGMIYPISDSAWVSPVHVVPKKGGMTVVRNDK' A
#
# COMPACT_ATOMS: atom_id res chain seq x y z
N MET A 1 -15.19 -13.68 7.46
CA MET A 1 -15.55 -13.35 6.06
C MET A 1 -14.43 -12.47 5.52
N VAL A 2 -13.55 -13.01 4.67
CA VAL A 2 -12.37 -12.29 4.19
C VAL A 2 -12.76 -11.47 2.97
N GLN A 3 -12.55 -10.15 3.03
CA GLN A 3 -12.73 -9.27 1.89
C GLN A 3 -11.48 -9.35 1.00
N PRO A 4 -11.58 -9.81 -0.25
CA PRO A 4 -10.42 -9.88 -1.13
C PRO A 4 -9.90 -8.47 -1.44
N GLN A 5 -8.57 -8.34 -1.49
CA GLN A 5 -7.92 -7.10 -1.88
C GLN A 5 -8.27 -6.74 -3.34
N ARG A 6 -8.59 -5.47 -3.59
CA ARG A 6 -8.88 -4.99 -4.95
C ARG A 6 -7.62 -5.05 -5.80
N ARG A 7 -7.79 -5.42 -7.09
CA ARG A 7 -6.71 -5.47 -8.06
C ARG A 7 -6.06 -4.09 -8.21
N LEU A 8 -4.74 -4.05 -8.05
CA LEU A 8 -3.92 -2.86 -8.29
C LEU A 8 -3.28 -2.97 -9.68
N ASN A 9 -3.02 -1.83 -10.32
CA ASN A 9 -2.19 -1.79 -11.51
C ASN A 9 -0.72 -2.10 -11.14
N PRO A 10 0.11 -2.60 -12.08
CA PRO A 10 1.49 -2.99 -11.77
C PRO A 10 2.33 -1.87 -11.15
N THR A 11 2.28 -0.65 -11.71
CA THR A 11 3.02 0.50 -11.15
C THR A 11 2.61 0.81 -9.72
N MET A 12 1.31 0.83 -9.44
CA MET A 12 0.78 1.10 -8.10
C MET A 12 1.14 0.00 -7.11
N LYS A 13 1.33 -1.23 -7.57
CA LYS A 13 1.81 -2.32 -6.69
C LYS A 13 3.20 -2.01 -6.14
N GLU A 14 4.09 -1.45 -6.96
CA GLU A 14 5.42 -1.02 -6.51
C GLU A 14 5.35 0.16 -5.54
N VAL A 15 4.48 1.14 -5.82
CA VAL A 15 4.25 2.29 -4.94
C VAL A 15 3.70 1.84 -3.58
N VAL A 16 2.67 1.01 -3.58
CA VAL A 16 2.06 0.47 -2.35
C VAL A 16 3.11 -0.30 -1.54
N LYS A 17 3.94 -1.13 -2.19
CA LYS A 17 5.00 -1.87 -1.50
C LYS A 17 6.00 -0.92 -0.82
N LYS A 18 6.44 0.15 -1.50
CA LYS A 18 7.35 1.14 -0.92
C LYS A 18 6.73 1.87 0.27
N GLU A 19 5.47 2.28 0.18
CA GLU A 19 4.77 2.95 1.29
C GLU A 19 4.55 2.02 2.48
N VAL A 20 4.17 0.76 2.26
CA VAL A 20 4.03 -0.24 3.34
C VAL A 20 5.36 -0.47 4.05
N LEU A 21 6.48 -0.56 3.30
CA LEU A 21 7.81 -0.68 3.90
C LEU A 21 8.19 0.54 4.73
N LYS A 22 7.95 1.76 4.25
CA LYS A 22 8.18 2.99 5.03
C LYS A 22 7.40 2.99 6.34
N LEU A 23 6.13 2.57 6.32
CA LEU A 23 5.30 2.48 7.52
C LEU A 23 5.81 1.41 8.50
N LEU A 24 6.33 0.30 7.97
CA LEU A 24 6.93 -0.76 8.77
C LEU A 24 8.25 -0.30 9.42
N GLU A 25 9.12 0.37 8.65
CA GLU A 25 10.37 0.96 9.15
C GLU A 25 10.13 2.06 10.19
N ALA A 26 9.07 2.85 10.01
CA ALA A 26 8.64 3.85 10.99
C ALA A 26 8.00 3.22 12.26
N GLY A 27 7.78 1.90 12.28
CA GLY A 27 7.12 1.20 13.39
C GLY A 27 5.63 1.51 13.52
N MET A 28 5.00 2.08 12.50
CA MET A 28 3.56 2.41 12.51
C MET A 28 2.68 1.18 12.26
N ILE A 29 3.21 0.16 11.58
CA ILE A 29 2.53 -1.12 11.32
C ILE A 29 3.47 -2.29 11.63
N TYR A 30 2.92 -3.50 11.74
CA TYR A 30 3.67 -4.74 11.97
C TYR A 30 3.05 -5.90 11.15
N PRO A 31 3.84 -6.93 10.80
CA PRO A 31 3.32 -8.08 10.05
C PRO A 31 2.42 -8.96 10.93
N ILE A 32 1.31 -9.41 10.36
CA ILE A 32 0.37 -10.37 10.97
C ILE A 32 0.08 -11.44 9.91
N SER A 33 0.27 -12.71 10.26
CA SER A 33 0.10 -13.83 9.33
C SER A 33 -1.31 -14.44 9.33
N ASP A 34 -2.04 -14.36 10.45
CA ASP A 34 -3.22 -15.17 10.76
C ASP A 34 -4.50 -14.36 11.04
N SER A 35 -4.56 -13.09 10.62
CA SER A 35 -5.75 -12.27 10.84
C SER A 35 -6.96 -12.76 10.04
N ALA A 36 -8.04 -13.15 10.74
CA ALA A 36 -9.34 -13.46 10.11
C ALA A 36 -10.04 -12.22 9.51
N TRP A 37 -9.57 -11.02 9.87
CA TRP A 37 -10.12 -9.73 9.47
C TRP A 37 -9.14 -8.99 8.57
N VAL A 38 -9.55 -8.73 7.33
CA VAL A 38 -8.75 -7.98 6.35
C VAL A 38 -9.61 -6.87 5.77
N SER A 39 -9.07 -5.64 5.78
CA SER A 39 -9.67 -4.49 5.12
C SER A 39 -8.89 -4.16 3.84
N PRO A 40 -9.55 -3.94 2.69
CA PRO A 40 -8.85 -3.56 1.47
C PRO A 40 -8.13 -2.21 1.61
N VAL A 41 -6.88 -2.14 1.17
CA VAL A 41 -6.07 -0.91 1.18
C VAL A 41 -5.95 -0.32 -0.22
N HIS A 42 -6.06 1.00 -0.35
CA HIS A 42 -5.82 1.71 -1.61
C HIS A 42 -4.94 2.94 -1.36
N VAL A 43 -3.97 3.15 -2.23
CA VAL A 43 -3.04 4.29 -2.16
C VAL A 43 -3.44 5.30 -3.22
N VAL A 44 -3.58 6.56 -2.83
CA VAL A 44 -3.98 7.66 -3.72
C VAL A 44 -2.87 8.72 -3.73
N PRO A 45 -2.41 9.15 -4.92
CA PRO A 45 -1.49 10.28 -5.03
C PRO A 45 -2.10 11.54 -4.42
N LYS A 46 -1.39 12.21 -3.50
CA LYS A 46 -1.84 13.48 -2.93
C LYS A 46 -1.42 14.67 -3.81
N LYS A 47 -2.33 15.62 -4.02
CA LYS A 47 -2.06 16.88 -4.72
C LYS A 47 -1.21 17.77 -3.80
N GLY A 48 0.11 17.72 -3.92
CA GLY A 48 1.03 18.48 -3.05
C GLY A 48 2.49 18.00 -3.00
N GLY A 49 2.87 16.97 -3.75
CA GLY A 49 4.29 16.66 -3.95
C GLY A 49 4.95 15.78 -2.88
N MET A 50 4.18 15.06 -2.05
CA MET A 50 4.78 13.97 -1.27
C MET A 50 5.00 12.77 -2.20
N THR A 51 6.20 12.76 -2.81
CA THR A 51 6.80 11.72 -3.67
C THR A 51 5.84 10.73 -4.31
N VAL A 52 5.21 11.19 -5.39
CA VAL A 52 4.68 10.32 -6.43
C VAL A 52 5.90 9.72 -7.13
N VAL A 53 6.14 8.41 -6.97
CA VAL A 53 7.01 7.67 -7.90
C VAL A 53 6.47 7.99 -9.29
N ARG A 54 7.24 8.68 -10.14
CA ARG A 54 6.82 8.97 -11.50
C ARG A 54 6.52 7.63 -12.16
N ASN A 55 5.28 7.47 -12.59
CA ASN A 55 4.91 6.35 -13.45
C ASN A 55 5.40 6.73 -14.84
N ASP A 56 6.69 6.51 -15.09
CA ASP A 56 7.22 6.64 -16.44
C ASP A 56 6.56 5.54 -17.29
N LYS A 57 5.93 6.00 -18.37
CA LYS A 57 5.26 5.16 -19.36
C LYS A 57 6.14 5.07 -20.58
#